data_AF-A0A4Q6AGW3-F1
#
_entry.id   AF-A0A4Q6AGW3-F1
#
_cell.length_a   1.000
_cell.length_b   1.000
_cell.length_c   1.000
_cell.angle_alpha   90.00
_cell.angle_beta   90.00
_cell.angle_gamma   90.00
#
_symmetry.space_group_name_H-M   'P 1'
#
loop_
_entity.id
_entity.type
_entity.pdbx_description
1 polymer ?
#
loop_
_entity_poly.entity_id
_entity_poly.type
_entity_poly.pdbx_seq_one_letter_code
_entity_poly.pdbx_strand_id
1 'polypeptide(L)'
;MKILRSRLNKKILWTLMVLFISSCGDLSPWGSLETPLYTNLTQKHLDMLRGGSPTFQPFKVALVSDPQVVVSYLKDARTEINKRDDIEFSLLTGDLTDRALRREFEWVAKIITEFRRPILTVVGNHDGLIYGEEIYTKMFGPLNYSFVYNDVKFIMWNNNTYEWGYPNFEW
;
A
#
# COMPACT_ATOMS: atom_id res chain seq x y z
N MET A 1 -64.09 -14.64 -8.90
CA MET A 1 -62.63 -14.61 -8.65
C MET A 1 -62.27 -13.26 -7.99
N LYS A 2 -62.17 -13.19 -6.65
CA LYS A 2 -61.85 -11.94 -5.94
C LYS A 2 -60.33 -11.74 -5.96
N ILE A 3 -59.87 -10.76 -6.71
CA ILE A 3 -58.47 -10.34 -6.73
C ILE A 3 -58.19 -9.65 -5.39
N LEU A 4 -57.39 -10.29 -4.54
CA LEU A 4 -56.92 -9.70 -3.28
C LEU A 4 -55.99 -8.52 -3.62
N ARG A 5 -56.52 -7.29 -3.63
CA ARG A 5 -55.67 -6.08 -3.67
C ARG A 5 -55.05 -5.91 -2.30
N SER A 6 -53.84 -6.43 -2.09
CA SER A 6 -53.07 -6.10 -0.90
C SER A 6 -52.82 -4.59 -0.91
N ARG A 7 -53.28 -3.90 0.14
CA ARG A 7 -52.96 -2.48 0.34
C ARG A 7 -51.54 -2.44 0.89
N LEU A 8 -50.56 -2.46 -0.01
CA LEU A 8 -49.16 -2.26 0.36
C LEU A 8 -49.08 -0.91 1.10
N ASN A 9 -48.73 -0.95 2.38
CA ASN A 9 -48.73 0.24 3.23
C ASN A 9 -47.71 1.22 2.65
N LYS A 10 -48.14 2.45 2.32
CA LYS A 10 -47.26 3.49 1.78
C LYS A 10 -46.03 3.68 2.67
N LYS A 11 -46.15 3.51 4.00
CA LYS A 11 -45.01 3.53 4.93
C LYS A 11 -43.99 2.43 4.65
N ILE A 12 -44.44 1.20 4.37
CA ILE A 12 -43.55 0.08 3.99
C ILE A 12 -42.86 0.35 2.66
N LEU A 13 -43.57 0.92 1.70
CA LEU A 13 -42.99 1.31 0.41
C LEU A 13 -41.91 2.39 0.57
N TRP A 14 -42.16 3.42 1.39
CA TRP A 14 -41.17 4.45 1.71
C TRP A 14 -39.95 3.89 2.45
N THR A 15 -40.15 2.97 3.41
CA THR A 15 -39.04 2.31 4.12
C THR A 15 -38.17 1.46 3.18
N LEU A 16 -38.79 0.69 2.29
CA LEU A 16 -38.07 -0.09 1.28
C LEU A 16 -37.31 0.82 0.31
N MET A 17 -37.92 1.92 -0.13
CA MET A 17 -37.27 2.88 -1.03
C MET A 17 -36.03 3.50 -0.36
N VAL A 18 -36.09 3.91 0.91
CA VAL A 18 -34.93 4.42 1.67
C VAL A 18 -33.82 3.39 1.79
N LEU A 19 -34.15 2.10 1.95
CA LEU A 19 -33.17 1.01 2.00
C LEU A 19 -32.45 0.76 0.65
N PHE A 20 -33.04 1.16 -0.48
CA PHE A 20 -32.41 1.03 -1.81
C PHE A 20 -31.49 2.19 -2.19
N ILE A 21 -31.58 3.35 -1.53
CA ILE A 21 -30.75 4.54 -1.85
C ILE A 21 -29.45 4.60 -1.03
N SER A 22 -29.27 3.70 -0.06
CA SER A 22 -28.10 3.67 0.83
C SER A 22 -26.94 2.79 0.34
N SER A 23 -27.00 2.26 -0.89
CA SER A 23 -25.88 1.55 -1.51
C SER A 23 -24.88 2.55 -2.13
N CYS A 24 -24.23 3.36 -1.29
CA CYS A 24 -23.07 4.13 -1.71
C CYS A 24 -21.81 3.31 -1.40
N GLY A 25 -21.25 2.69 -2.43
CA GLY A 25 -20.01 1.94 -2.34
C GLY A 25 -19.54 1.59 -3.75
N ASP A 26 -18.26 1.82 -4.02
CA ASP A 26 -17.68 1.35 -5.27
C ASP A 26 -17.51 -0.17 -5.19
N LEU A 27 -18.17 -0.88 -6.11
CA LEU A 27 -18.11 -2.33 -6.24
C LEU A 27 -16.87 -2.78 -7.04
N SER A 28 -16.09 -1.85 -7.58
CA SER A 28 -14.87 -2.17 -8.32
C SER A 28 -13.83 -2.81 -7.39
N PRO A 29 -13.04 -3.78 -7.89
CA PRO A 29 -12.00 -4.42 -7.08
C PRO A 29 -10.82 -3.47 -6.74
N TRP A 30 -10.78 -2.30 -7.37
CA TRP A 30 -9.84 -1.21 -7.09
C TRP A 30 -10.43 -0.14 -6.14
N GLY A 31 -11.73 -0.23 -5.86
CA GLY A 31 -12.49 0.71 -5.03
C GLY A 31 -12.48 2.14 -5.57
N SER A 32 -13.28 3.02 -4.97
CA SER A 32 -13.26 4.42 -5.38
C SER A 32 -11.91 5.00 -4.99
N LEU A 33 -11.19 5.49 -5.98
CA LEU A 33 -9.88 6.11 -5.80
C LEU A 33 -9.95 7.41 -4.98
N GLU A 34 -11.15 7.81 -4.55
CA GLU A 34 -11.47 9.01 -3.78
C GLU A 34 -11.21 8.86 -2.27
N THR A 35 -11.18 7.64 -1.71
CA THR A 35 -10.96 7.47 -0.25
C THR A 35 -9.97 6.34 0.08
N PRO A 36 -8.65 6.59 0.04
CA PRO A 36 -7.67 5.63 0.52
C PRO A 36 -7.63 5.57 2.06
N LEU A 37 -7.53 4.37 2.64
CA LEU A 37 -7.38 4.19 4.11
C LEU A 37 -5.99 4.55 4.61
N TYR A 38 -4.98 4.42 3.76
CA TYR A 38 -3.58 4.75 4.04
C TYR A 38 -3.09 5.76 3.02
N THR A 39 -2.28 6.73 3.44
CA THR A 39 -1.70 7.76 2.59
C THR A 39 -0.28 8.08 3.02
N ASN A 40 0.58 8.41 2.05
CA ASN A 40 1.95 8.88 2.25
C ASN A 40 2.79 7.98 3.17
N LEU A 41 2.65 6.64 3.07
CA LEU A 41 3.38 5.72 3.93
C LEU A 41 4.90 5.87 3.78
N THR A 42 5.42 6.07 2.56
CA THR A 42 6.85 6.30 2.33
C THR A 42 7.33 7.52 3.10
N GLN A 43 6.63 8.65 3.03
CA GLN A 43 7.01 9.85 3.77
C GLN A 43 6.95 9.64 5.28
N LYS A 44 5.93 8.94 5.79
CA LYS A 44 5.81 8.60 7.22
C LYS A 44 7.01 7.77 7.71
N HIS A 45 7.46 6.80 6.92
CA HIS A 45 8.64 5.99 7.27
C HIS A 45 9.96 6.75 7.07
N LEU A 46 10.06 7.65 6.08
CA LEU A 46 11.20 8.56 5.96
C LEU A 46 11.30 9.50 7.17
N ASP A 47 10.17 9.97 7.70
CA ASP A 47 10.16 10.82 8.90
C ASP A 47 10.62 10.06 10.16
N MET A 48 10.44 8.74 10.20
CA MET A 48 10.95 7.88 11.27
C MET A 48 12.47 7.67 11.19
N LEU A 49 13.10 7.87 10.03
CA LEU A 49 14.56 7.73 9.85
C LEU A 49 15.37 8.91 10.40
N ARG A 50 14.71 9.98 10.86
CA ARG A 50 15.37 11.21 11.30
C ARG A 50 16.32 10.93 12.48
N GLY A 51 17.62 10.96 12.22
CA GLY A 51 18.67 10.74 13.23
C GLY A 51 20.02 10.19 12.73
N GLY A 52 20.30 10.16 11.42
CA GLY A 52 21.57 9.65 10.90
C GLY A 52 22.78 10.53 11.24
N SER A 53 23.96 9.92 11.15
CA SER A 53 25.26 10.59 11.28
C SER A 53 25.62 11.36 10.01
N PRO A 54 26.26 12.55 10.10
CA PRO A 54 26.80 13.28 8.96
C PRO A 54 28.01 12.59 8.31
N THR A 55 28.52 11.54 8.94
CA THR A 55 29.59 10.68 8.43
C THR A 55 29.18 9.23 8.50
N PHE A 56 29.77 8.38 7.66
CA PHE A 56 29.48 6.95 7.68
C PHE A 56 29.69 6.33 9.06
N GLN A 57 28.66 5.63 9.53
CA GLN A 57 28.70 4.73 10.69
C GLN A 57 28.10 3.40 10.24
N PRO A 58 28.68 2.23 10.59
CA PRO A 58 28.10 0.95 10.21
C PRO A 58 26.67 0.78 10.73
N PHE A 59 25.75 0.30 9.88
CA PHE A 59 24.37 0.01 10.23
C PHE A 59 23.89 -1.27 9.53
N LYS A 60 22.73 -1.80 9.94
CA LYS A 60 22.11 -2.97 9.30
C LYS A 60 20.75 -2.61 8.75
N VAL A 61 20.47 -3.14 7.56
CA VAL A 61 19.21 -3.00 6.86
C VAL A 61 18.62 -4.38 6.65
N ALA A 62 17.33 -4.55 6.91
CA ALA A 62 16.62 -5.76 6.51
C ALA A 62 16.12 -5.61 5.07
N LEU A 63 16.29 -6.65 4.26
CA LEU A 63 15.75 -6.71 2.91
C LEU A 63 14.61 -7.74 2.87
N VAL A 64 13.46 -7.31 2.37
CA VAL A 64 12.26 -8.12 2.16
C VAL A 64 11.79 -7.86 0.73
N SER A 65 11.24 -8.85 0.04
CA SER A 65 10.79 -8.70 -1.34
C SER A 65 9.66 -9.66 -1.65
N ASP A 66 8.90 -9.35 -2.70
CA ASP A 66 7.95 -10.26 -3.38
C ASP A 66 6.95 -10.96 -2.45
N PRO A 67 6.24 -10.24 -1.56
CA PRO A 67 5.18 -10.87 -0.77
C PRO A 67 4.02 -11.37 -1.64
N GLN A 68 3.76 -10.77 -2.83
CA GLN A 68 2.79 -11.21 -3.85
C GLN A 68 1.50 -11.85 -3.27
N VAL A 69 0.86 -11.17 -2.31
CA VAL A 69 -0.39 -11.59 -1.60
C VAL A 69 -0.24 -12.64 -0.50
N VAL A 70 0.89 -13.34 -0.38
CA VAL A 70 1.17 -14.20 0.78
C VAL A 70 1.63 -13.34 1.96
N VAL A 71 0.74 -12.46 2.40
CA VAL A 71 0.97 -11.45 3.45
C VAL A 71 1.33 -12.07 4.80
N SER A 72 1.10 -13.37 5.00
CA SER A 72 1.63 -14.12 6.14
C SER A 72 3.17 -14.09 6.18
N TYR A 73 3.85 -14.22 5.04
CA TYR A 73 5.32 -14.17 4.99
C TYR A 73 5.85 -12.78 5.34
N LEU A 74 5.21 -11.72 4.85
CA LEU A 74 5.56 -10.35 5.24
C LEU A 74 5.32 -10.11 6.74
N LYS A 75 4.23 -10.68 7.29
CA LYS A 75 3.91 -10.61 8.72
C LYS A 75 4.94 -11.36 9.58
N ASP A 76 5.40 -12.51 9.13
CA ASP A 76 6.42 -13.32 9.81
C ASP A 76 7.78 -12.60 9.75
N ALA A 77 8.17 -12.09 8.58
CA ALA A 77 9.37 -11.28 8.41
C ALA A 77 9.36 -10.05 9.33
N ARG A 78 8.26 -9.29 9.35
CA ARG A 78 8.07 -8.18 10.31
C ARG A 78 8.23 -8.64 11.74
N THR A 79 7.66 -9.78 12.11
CA THR A 79 7.72 -10.31 13.48
C THR A 79 9.15 -10.62 13.90
N GLU A 80 9.96 -11.21 13.02
CA GLU A 80 11.38 -11.45 13.30
C GLU A 80 12.22 -10.17 13.29
N ILE A 81 11.97 -9.26 12.34
CA ILE A 81 12.66 -7.96 12.27
C ILE A 81 12.36 -7.12 13.51
N ASN A 82 11.12 -7.08 13.99
CA ASN A 82 10.73 -6.29 15.15
C ASN A 82 11.43 -6.72 16.44
N LYS A 83 11.87 -7.99 16.55
CA LYS A 83 12.65 -8.51 17.70
C LYS A 83 14.10 -8.03 17.72
N ARG A 84 14.57 -7.43 16.62
CA ARG A 84 15.97 -7.03 16.44
C ARG A 84 16.13 -5.54 16.66
N ASP A 85 16.91 -5.16 17.66
CA ASP A 85 17.28 -3.77 17.95
C ASP A 85 18.44 -3.26 17.10
N ASP A 86 19.13 -4.14 16.39
CA ASP A 86 20.30 -3.84 15.57
C ASP A 86 19.97 -3.51 14.10
N ILE A 87 18.69 -3.52 13.72
CA ILE A 87 18.21 -3.13 12.40
C ILE A 87 17.71 -1.68 12.45
N GLU A 88 18.28 -0.84 11.60
CA GLU A 88 17.92 0.58 11.53
C GLU A 88 16.64 0.80 10.74
N PHE A 89 16.51 0.12 9.60
CA PHE A 89 15.31 0.14 8.77
C PHE A 89 15.24 -1.09 7.88
N SER A 90 14.10 -1.26 7.22
CA SER A 90 13.84 -2.33 6.27
C SER A 90 13.52 -1.76 4.88
N LEU A 91 13.82 -2.53 3.85
CA LEU A 91 13.47 -2.26 2.47
C LEU A 91 12.53 -3.37 1.98
N LEU A 92 11.41 -2.99 1.37
CA LEU A 92 10.49 -3.88 0.66
C LEU A 92 10.61 -3.61 -0.84
N THR A 93 11.29 -4.50 -1.56
CA THR A 93 11.81 -4.21 -2.91
C THR A 93 10.89 -4.62 -4.06
N GLY A 94 9.61 -4.24 -3.96
CA GLY A 94 8.63 -4.45 -5.02
C GLY A 94 7.75 -5.69 -4.81
N ASP A 95 6.81 -5.83 -5.74
CA ASP A 95 5.82 -6.90 -5.81
C ASP A 95 5.05 -7.05 -4.50
N LEU A 96 4.60 -5.91 -3.98
CA LEU A 96 3.74 -5.82 -2.80
C LEU A 96 2.44 -6.60 -3.02
N THR A 97 1.94 -6.56 -4.25
CA THR A 97 0.67 -7.14 -4.69
C THR A 97 0.89 -8.20 -5.77
N ASP A 98 -0.11 -9.03 -6.04
CA ASP A 98 -0.10 -9.99 -7.16
C ASP A 98 -0.85 -9.40 -8.36
N ARG A 99 -1.91 -8.62 -8.10
CA ARG A 99 -2.79 -8.08 -9.16
C ARG A 99 -3.10 -6.59 -9.00
N ALA A 100 -2.28 -5.86 -8.25
CA ALA A 100 -2.49 -4.45 -7.96
C ALA A 100 -3.91 -4.12 -7.46
N LEU A 101 -4.53 -5.05 -6.72
CA LEU A 101 -5.86 -4.81 -6.15
C LEU A 101 -5.71 -3.90 -4.95
N ARG A 102 -6.65 -2.96 -4.78
CA ARG A 102 -6.67 -2.07 -3.61
C ARG A 102 -6.58 -2.84 -2.31
N ARG A 103 -7.29 -3.98 -2.22
CA ARG A 103 -7.30 -4.81 -1.03
C ARG A 103 -5.94 -5.42 -0.69
N GLU A 104 -5.16 -5.78 -1.71
CA GLU A 104 -3.80 -6.32 -1.54
C GLU A 104 -2.87 -5.23 -0.98
N PHE A 105 -2.92 -4.04 -1.56
CA PHE A 105 -2.21 -2.88 -1.01
C PHE A 105 -2.62 -2.56 0.42
N GLU A 106 -3.92 -2.63 0.76
CA GLU A 106 -4.42 -2.41 2.13
C GLU A 106 -3.85 -3.43 3.12
N TRP A 107 -3.73 -4.71 2.73
CA TRP A 107 -3.13 -5.73 3.59
C TRP A 107 -1.65 -5.47 3.83
N VAL A 108 -0.90 -5.13 2.78
CA VAL A 108 0.51 -4.78 2.89
C VAL A 108 0.71 -3.52 3.74
N ALA A 109 -0.06 -2.47 3.47
CA ALA A 109 -0.05 -1.22 4.22
C ALA A 109 -0.31 -1.45 5.72
N LYS A 110 -1.30 -2.28 6.06
CA LYS A 110 -1.55 -2.64 7.45
C LYS A 110 -0.33 -3.26 8.12
N ILE A 111 0.33 -4.22 7.47
CA ILE A 111 1.52 -4.87 8.03
C ILE A 111 2.69 -3.88 8.16
N ILE A 112 2.88 -3.02 7.16
CA ILE A 112 3.87 -1.93 7.15
C ILE A 112 3.71 -1.01 8.36
N THR A 113 2.48 -0.60 8.68
CA THR A 113 2.21 0.24 9.86
C THR A 113 2.49 -0.45 11.20
N GLU A 114 2.67 -1.77 11.23
CA GLU A 114 2.99 -2.55 12.42
C GLU A 114 4.52 -2.80 12.56
N PHE A 115 5.35 -2.33 11.63
CA PHE A 115 6.81 -2.35 11.80
C PHE A 115 7.25 -1.38 12.90
N ARG A 116 8.14 -1.84 13.79
CA ARG A 116 8.68 -1.04 14.89
C ARG A 116 9.72 -0.02 14.41
N ARG A 117 10.46 -0.36 13.36
CA ARG A 117 11.47 0.47 12.68
C ARG A 117 10.95 0.85 11.28
N PRO A 118 11.50 1.89 10.64
CA PRO A 118 11.08 2.28 9.29
C PRO A 118 11.11 1.11 8.31
N ILE A 119 10.12 1.02 7.42
CA ILE A 119 10.15 0.17 6.24
C ILE A 119 9.81 1.02 5.02
N LEU A 120 10.67 0.97 4.01
CA LEU A 120 10.56 1.76 2.80
C LEU A 120 10.30 0.84 1.61
N THR A 121 9.36 1.21 0.75
CA THR A 121 8.89 0.39 -0.37
C THR A 121 9.35 0.99 -1.68
N VAL A 122 9.67 0.16 -2.67
CA VAL A 122 9.67 0.57 -4.09
C VAL A 122 8.63 -0.28 -4.82
N VAL A 123 8.13 0.21 -5.94
CA VAL A 123 7.12 -0.47 -6.76
C VAL A 123 7.75 -1.65 -7.51
N GLY A 124 7.04 -2.77 -7.62
CA GLY A 124 7.38 -3.87 -8.54
C GLY A 124 6.49 -3.89 -9.78
N ASN A 125 6.68 -4.86 -10.66
CA ASN A 125 5.88 -4.96 -11.88
C ASN A 125 4.43 -5.36 -11.59
N HIS A 126 4.20 -6.22 -10.59
CA HIS A 126 2.83 -6.61 -10.21
C HIS A 126 2.03 -5.45 -9.60
N ASP A 127 2.73 -4.48 -9.02
CA ASP A 127 2.13 -3.31 -8.36
C ASP A 127 1.64 -2.26 -9.34
N GLY A 128 2.11 -2.28 -10.59
CA GLY A 128 1.74 -1.32 -11.63
C GLY A 128 0.51 -1.70 -12.45
N LEU A 129 -0.01 -2.93 -12.28
CA LEU A 129 -1.03 -3.47 -13.16
C LEU A 129 -2.33 -2.63 -13.14
N ILE A 130 -2.82 -2.26 -14.33
CA ILE A 130 -4.10 -1.56 -14.54
C ILE A 130 -4.17 -0.22 -13.78
N TYR A 131 -4.74 -0.19 -12.56
CA TYR A 131 -4.85 1.01 -11.71
C TYR A 131 -3.79 1.04 -10.60
N GLY A 132 -2.86 0.10 -10.62
CA GLY A 132 -1.85 -0.10 -9.59
C GLY A 132 -0.98 1.12 -9.32
N GLU A 133 -0.52 1.81 -10.36
CA GLU A 133 0.24 3.06 -10.21
C GLU A 133 -0.51 4.10 -9.36
N GLU A 134 -1.79 4.31 -9.65
CA GLU A 134 -2.59 5.32 -8.97
C GLU A 134 -2.82 4.93 -7.51
N ILE A 135 -3.12 3.65 -7.25
CA ILE A 135 -3.33 3.14 -5.89
C ILE A 135 -2.02 3.21 -5.10
N TYR A 136 -0.92 2.74 -5.68
CA TYR A 136 0.41 2.79 -5.07
C TYR A 136 0.80 4.22 -4.72
N THR A 137 0.66 5.14 -5.67
CA THR A 137 1.07 6.54 -5.49
C THR A 137 0.24 7.24 -4.42
N LYS A 138 -1.06 6.95 -4.35
CA LYS A 138 -1.94 7.49 -3.30
C LYS A 138 -1.62 6.94 -1.91
N MET A 139 -1.30 5.64 -1.82
CA MET A 139 -1.09 4.97 -0.53
C MET A 139 0.34 5.11 0.01
N PHE A 140 1.33 4.88 -0.83
CA PHE A 140 2.75 4.81 -0.48
C PHE A 140 3.46 6.13 -0.79
N GLY A 141 3.36 6.58 -2.03
CA GLY A 141 4.00 7.81 -2.51
C GLY A 141 4.70 7.60 -3.85
N PRO A 142 5.75 8.38 -4.17
CA PRO A 142 6.34 8.39 -5.51
C PRO A 142 6.95 7.03 -5.89
N LEU A 143 6.89 6.70 -7.18
CA LEU A 143 7.48 5.48 -7.76
C LEU A 143 9.01 5.46 -7.69
N ASN A 144 9.62 6.66 -7.67
CA ASN A 144 11.06 6.85 -7.54
C ASN A 144 11.33 7.88 -6.43
N TYR A 145 12.22 7.57 -5.49
CA TYR A 145 12.65 8.49 -4.44
C TYR A 145 14.03 8.11 -3.91
N SER A 146 14.71 9.07 -3.29
CA SER A 146 15.99 8.81 -2.64
C SER A 146 16.01 9.40 -1.24
N PHE A 147 16.88 8.86 -0.41
CA PHE A 147 17.14 9.37 0.93
C PHE A 147 18.59 9.10 1.28
N VAL A 148 19.07 9.80 2.31
CA VAL A 148 20.42 9.61 2.84
C VAL A 148 20.31 9.16 4.29
N TYR A 149 21.06 8.13 4.65
CA TYR A 149 21.18 7.64 6.02
C TYR A 149 22.64 7.28 6.31
N ASN A 150 23.22 7.81 7.39
CA ASN A 150 24.63 7.64 7.77
C ASN A 150 25.60 7.81 6.59
N ASP A 151 25.51 8.94 5.89
CA ASP A 151 26.37 9.27 4.72
C ASP A 151 26.29 8.27 3.54
N VAL A 152 25.22 7.48 3.48
CA VAL A 152 24.92 6.57 2.36
C VAL A 152 23.63 7.01 1.67
N LYS A 153 23.70 7.25 0.36
CA LYS A 153 22.54 7.56 -0.48
C LYS A 153 21.88 6.27 -0.95
N PHE A 154 20.59 6.14 -0.66
CA PHE A 154 19.72 5.08 -1.15
C PHE A 154 18.87 5.61 -2.30
N ILE A 155 18.83 4.86 -3.39
CA ILE A 155 18.05 5.16 -4.59
C ILE A 155 17.00 4.07 -4.73
N MET A 156 15.74 4.45 -4.52
CA MET A 156 14.57 3.59 -4.67
C MET A 156 13.98 3.89 -6.04
N TRP A 157 14.19 2.98 -6.98
CA TRP A 157 13.98 3.24 -8.40
C TRP A 157 13.09 2.17 -9.03
N ASN A 158 12.08 2.63 -9.75
CA ASN A 158 11.21 1.82 -10.59
C ASN A 158 11.95 1.49 -11.89
N ASN A 159 12.40 0.25 -12.00
CA ASN A 159 13.07 -0.29 -13.18
C ASN A 159 12.12 -1.04 -14.13
N ASN A 160 10.80 -1.02 -13.87
CA ASN A 160 9.86 -1.84 -14.60
C ASN A 160 9.46 -1.21 -15.93
N THR A 161 9.82 -1.88 -17.02
CA THR A 161 9.56 -1.41 -18.38
C THR A 161 8.14 -1.64 -18.89
N TYR A 162 7.43 -2.63 -18.32
CA TYR A 162 6.16 -3.09 -18.90
C TYR A 162 5.04 -2.08 -18.68
N GLU A 163 4.92 -1.56 -17.46
CA GLU A 163 3.88 -0.59 -17.11
C GLU A 163 4.31 0.87 -17.37
N TRP A 164 5.62 1.17 -17.33
CA TRP A 164 6.13 2.56 -17.39
C TRP A 164 7.06 2.88 -18.56
N GLY A 165 7.28 1.94 -19.48
CA GLY A 165 8.21 2.13 -20.60
C GLY A 165 9.67 2.18 -20.14
N TYR A 166 10.58 2.61 -21.02
CA TYR A 166 12.01 2.57 -20.72
C TYR A 166 12.35 3.46 -19.50
N PRO A 167 13.00 2.93 -18.46
CA PRO A 167 13.31 3.70 -17.26
C PRO A 167 14.15 4.95 -17.56
N ASN A 168 13.81 6.04 -16.90
CA ASN A 168 14.61 7.26 -16.96
C ASN A 168 15.83 7.13 -16.04
N PHE A 169 17.03 7.03 -16.63
CA PHE A 169 18.31 6.94 -15.92
C PHE A 169 18.84 8.29 -15.42
N GLU A 170 18.24 9.41 -15.85
CA GLU A 170 18.60 10.77 -15.43
C GLU A 170 17.92 11.19 -14.12
N TRP A 171 17.23 10.27 -13.45
CA TRP A 171 16.47 10.50 -12.22
C TRP A 171 17.38 10.66 -10.98
#